data_AF-A0A8J2IYY1-F1
#
_entry.id   AF-A0A8J2IYY1-F1
#
_cell.length_a   1.000
_cell.length_b   1.000
_cell.length_c   1.000
_cell.angle_alpha   90.00
_cell.angle_beta   90.00
_cell.angle_gamma   90.00
#
_symmetry.space_group_name_H-M   'P 1'
#
loop_
_entity.id
_entity.type
_entity.pdbx_description
1 polymer ?
#
loop_
_entity_poly.entity_id
_entity_poly.type
_entity_poly.pdbx_seq_one_letter_code
_entity_poly.pdbx_strand_id
1 'polypeptide(L)'
;MTSTQSKQTIVVIGATGLQGPGVIQALLNDGRWSVRALTQDTHSPKAQILLSRYQTADNRLSLVTGYVYDAASLRTAFEDAYGVFALTSERYPNDGVVQFCMPLPGNKPIQWTDPAHDMGAFVASPRISPEEMAQTFTRVTGKQAVHSPISFEKFGNLSSALVGPAFKEDAIEMMQWASVAPNDKTCYGAFEMESERSSEELGVGGSSFEDWLRRSAWTGPENS
;
A
#
# COMPACT_ATOMS: atom_id res chain seq x y z
N MET A 1 -37.43 -34.77 -15.50
CA MET A 1 -37.41 -33.51 -14.72
C MET A 1 -35.98 -33.22 -14.33
N THR A 2 -35.26 -32.41 -15.11
CA THR A 2 -33.90 -31.97 -14.78
C THR A 2 -33.99 -30.93 -13.68
N SER A 3 -33.59 -31.30 -12.47
CA SER A 3 -33.38 -30.38 -11.35
C SER A 3 -32.36 -29.32 -11.76
N THR A 4 -32.76 -28.06 -11.82
CA THR A 4 -31.84 -26.93 -11.96
C THR A 4 -31.09 -26.78 -10.65
N GLN A 5 -30.00 -27.52 -10.48
CA GLN A 5 -29.13 -27.40 -9.31
C GLN A 5 -28.57 -25.97 -9.31
N SER A 6 -28.82 -25.20 -8.24
CA SER A 6 -28.27 -23.84 -8.15
C SER A 6 -26.75 -23.94 -8.08
N LYS A 7 -26.07 -23.13 -8.91
CA LYS A 7 -24.61 -23.12 -8.96
C LYS A 7 -24.05 -22.59 -7.65
N GLN A 8 -22.98 -23.21 -7.16
CA GLN A 8 -22.30 -22.79 -5.95
C GLN A 8 -21.66 -21.40 -6.14
N THR A 9 -21.72 -20.57 -5.10
CA THR A 9 -21.26 -19.18 -5.18
C THR A 9 -19.85 -19.03 -4.64
N ILE A 10 -18.97 -18.41 -5.43
CA ILE A 10 -17.65 -17.94 -4.98
C ILE A 10 -17.71 -16.42 -4.79
N VAL A 11 -17.33 -15.96 -3.59
CA VAL A 11 -17.19 -14.53 -3.32
C VAL A 11 -15.80 -14.08 -3.72
N VAL A 12 -15.70 -13.00 -4.50
CA VAL A 12 -14.42 -12.42 -4.91
C VAL A 12 -14.25 -11.08 -4.21
N ILE A 13 -13.28 -11.01 -3.29
CA ILE A 13 -12.83 -9.75 -2.67
C ILE A 13 -11.81 -9.09 -3.61
N GLY A 14 -11.86 -7.76 -3.72
CA GLY A 14 -11.01 -7.02 -4.67
C GLY A 14 -11.48 -7.16 -6.12
N ALA A 15 -12.78 -7.40 -6.33
CA ALA A 15 -13.39 -7.68 -7.63
C ALA A 15 -13.11 -6.61 -8.71
N THR A 16 -13.03 -5.34 -8.33
CA THR A 16 -12.75 -4.20 -9.21
C THR A 16 -11.26 -3.81 -9.26
N GLY A 17 -10.40 -4.57 -8.60
CA GLY A 17 -8.95 -4.37 -8.58
C GLY A 17 -8.23 -4.92 -9.82
N LEU A 18 -6.90 -4.97 -9.78
CA LEU A 18 -6.08 -5.43 -10.92
C LEU A 18 -6.29 -6.92 -11.24
N GLN A 19 -6.46 -7.76 -10.21
CA GLN A 19 -6.52 -9.22 -10.35
C GLN A 19 -7.96 -9.75 -10.38
N GLY A 20 -8.89 -9.05 -9.70
CA GLY A 20 -10.31 -9.44 -9.58
C GLY A 20 -10.98 -9.80 -10.91
N PRO A 21 -10.90 -8.97 -11.97
CA PRO A 21 -11.53 -9.25 -13.26
C PRO A 21 -11.07 -10.57 -13.91
N GLY A 22 -9.78 -10.91 -13.82
CA GLY A 22 -9.25 -12.15 -14.38
C GLY A 22 -9.78 -13.39 -13.65
N VAL A 23 -9.88 -13.32 -12.32
CA VAL A 23 -10.44 -14.39 -11.48
C VAL A 23 -11.92 -14.58 -11.75
N ILE A 24 -12.68 -13.48 -11.82
CA ILE A 24 -14.11 -13.49 -12.16
C ILE A 24 -14.31 -14.14 -13.53
N GLN A 25 -13.54 -13.73 -14.53
CA GLN A 25 -13.63 -14.30 -15.87
C GLN A 25 -13.33 -15.80 -15.87
N ALA A 26 -12.29 -16.25 -15.18
CA ALA A 26 -11.94 -17.67 -15.09
C ALA A 26 -13.04 -18.51 -14.44
N LEU A 27 -13.58 -18.04 -13.30
CA LEU A 27 -14.68 -18.71 -12.58
C LEU A 27 -15.96 -18.79 -13.41
N LEU A 28 -16.28 -17.71 -14.15
CA LEU A 28 -17.46 -17.68 -15.01
C LEU A 28 -17.27 -18.56 -16.25
N ASN A 29 -16.08 -18.60 -16.84
CA ASN A 29 -15.77 -19.44 -18.00
C ASN A 29 -15.81 -20.94 -17.67
N ASP A 30 -15.43 -21.32 -16.45
CA ASP A 30 -15.51 -22.71 -15.96
C ASP A 30 -16.97 -23.22 -15.90
N GLY A 31 -17.95 -22.32 -15.83
CA GLY A 31 -19.37 -22.65 -15.99
C GLY A 31 -20.04 -23.25 -14.75
N ARG A 32 -19.28 -23.80 -13.80
CA ARG A 32 -19.79 -24.42 -12.56
C ARG A 32 -20.18 -23.41 -11.49
N TRP A 33 -19.58 -22.21 -11.51
CA TRP A 33 -19.68 -21.24 -10.44
C TRP A 33 -20.61 -20.06 -10.80
N SER A 34 -21.32 -19.61 -9.77
CA SER A 34 -21.79 -18.23 -9.68
C SER A 34 -20.75 -17.40 -8.93
N VAL A 35 -20.62 -16.13 -9.28
CA VAL A 35 -19.63 -15.22 -8.70
C VAL A 35 -20.33 -14.04 -8.04
N ARG A 36 -19.97 -13.78 -6.78
CA ARG A 36 -20.41 -12.61 -6.02
C ARG A 36 -19.22 -11.68 -5.83
N ALA A 37 -19.20 -10.58 -6.57
CA ALA A 37 -18.13 -9.59 -6.56
C ALA A 37 -18.35 -8.57 -5.44
N LEU A 38 -17.47 -8.56 -4.43
CA LEU A 38 -17.47 -7.57 -3.36
C LEU A 38 -16.92 -6.23 -3.87
N THR A 39 -17.66 -5.15 -3.64
CA THR A 39 -17.25 -3.78 -3.91
C THR A 39 -17.75 -2.85 -2.81
N GLN A 40 -17.09 -1.72 -2.55
CA GLN A 40 -17.59 -0.73 -1.60
C GLN A 40 -18.83 0.00 -2.11
N ASP A 41 -18.94 0.14 -3.44
CA ASP A 41 -20.08 0.77 -4.10
C ASP A 41 -20.42 -0.02 -5.37
N THR A 42 -21.63 -0.59 -5.39
CA THR A 42 -22.17 -1.37 -6.50
C THR A 42 -22.56 -0.49 -7.68
N HIS A 43 -22.80 0.81 -7.46
CA HIS A 43 -23.14 1.78 -8.51
C HIS A 43 -21.93 2.51 -9.09
N SER A 44 -20.74 2.31 -8.51
CA SER A 44 -19.52 2.94 -9.02
C SER A 44 -19.24 2.56 -10.48
N PRO A 45 -18.63 3.47 -11.29
CA PRO A 45 -18.31 3.19 -12.68
C PRO A 45 -17.51 1.90 -12.88
N LYS A 46 -16.55 1.61 -11.97
CA LYS A 46 -15.73 0.39 -12.02
C LYS A 46 -16.58 -0.88 -11.81
N ALA A 47 -17.52 -0.86 -10.87
CA ALA A 47 -18.40 -1.99 -10.60
C ALA A 47 -19.39 -2.24 -11.76
N GLN A 48 -19.94 -1.17 -12.33
CA GLN A 48 -20.85 -1.25 -13.48
C GLN A 48 -20.14 -1.73 -14.75
N ILE A 49 -18.90 -1.28 -15.00
CA ILE A 49 -18.07 -1.78 -16.10
C ILE A 49 -17.75 -3.26 -15.91
N LEU A 50 -17.35 -3.67 -14.70
CA LEU A 50 -17.08 -5.08 -14.37
C LEU A 50 -18.31 -5.95 -14.66
N LEU A 51 -19.48 -5.55 -14.15
CA LEU A 51 -20.73 -6.27 -14.37
C LEU A 51 -21.05 -6.36 -15.86
N SER A 52 -21.04 -5.23 -16.58
CA SER A 52 -21.36 -5.19 -18.01
C SER A 52 -20.42 -6.04 -18.86
N ARG A 53 -19.13 -6.10 -18.50
CA ARG A 53 -18.09 -6.80 -19.27
C ARG A 53 -18.12 -8.31 -19.07
N TYR A 54 -18.42 -8.77 -17.86
CA TYR A 54 -18.28 -10.19 -17.49
C TYR A 54 -19.61 -10.86 -17.19
N GLN A 55 -20.74 -10.16 -17.24
CA GLN A 55 -22.04 -10.80 -17.05
C GLN A 55 -22.27 -11.92 -18.07
N THR A 56 -22.92 -12.98 -17.61
CA THR A 56 -23.28 -14.13 -18.41
C THR A 56 -24.77 -14.11 -18.75
N ALA A 57 -25.17 -14.80 -19.83
CA ALA A 57 -26.57 -14.87 -20.24
C ALA A 57 -27.49 -15.48 -19.15
N ASP A 58 -26.92 -16.30 -18.27
CA ASP A 58 -27.59 -16.91 -17.11
C ASP A 58 -27.39 -16.12 -15.79
N ASN A 59 -26.95 -14.86 -15.85
CA ASN A 59 -26.82 -13.92 -14.73
C ASN A 59 -25.95 -14.42 -13.55
N ARG A 60 -24.79 -15.01 -13.86
CA ARG A 60 -23.91 -15.62 -12.84
C ARG A 60 -23.00 -14.64 -12.11
N LEU A 61 -22.91 -13.39 -12.55
CA LEU A 61 -22.17 -12.36 -11.84
C LEU A 61 -23.14 -11.45 -11.08
N SER A 62 -22.97 -11.37 -9.77
CA SER A 62 -23.69 -10.41 -8.90
C SER A 62 -22.70 -9.50 -8.19
N LEU A 63 -23.09 -8.26 -7.96
CA LEU A 63 -22.34 -7.30 -7.15
C LEU A 63 -22.91 -7.30 -5.74
N VAL A 64 -22.06 -7.25 -4.73
CA VAL A 64 -22.47 -7.08 -3.33
C VAL A 64 -21.66 -5.95 -2.69
N THR A 65 -22.35 -5.10 -1.93
CA THR A 65 -21.70 -4.06 -1.14
C THR A 65 -21.00 -4.68 0.06
N GLY A 66 -19.75 -4.30 0.30
CA GLY A 66 -19.10 -4.59 1.57
C GLY A 66 -17.72 -3.97 1.71
N TYR A 67 -17.28 -3.89 2.95
CA TYR A 67 -16.03 -3.25 3.34
C TYR A 67 -15.18 -4.23 4.14
N VAL A 68 -13.93 -4.41 3.72
CA VAL A 68 -13.04 -5.46 4.27
C VAL A 68 -12.68 -5.26 5.74
N TYR A 69 -12.88 -4.05 6.28
CA TYR A 69 -12.69 -3.74 7.71
C TYR A 69 -14.01 -3.67 8.50
N ASP A 70 -15.15 -3.97 7.87
CA ASP A 70 -16.44 -4.11 8.54
C ASP A 70 -16.87 -5.58 8.53
N ALA A 71 -16.71 -6.23 9.68
CA ALA A 71 -17.04 -7.64 9.89
C ALA A 71 -18.52 -7.95 9.64
N ALA A 72 -19.44 -7.01 9.89
CA ALA A 72 -20.86 -7.23 9.62
C ALA A 72 -21.11 -7.28 8.11
N SER A 73 -20.52 -6.35 7.35
CA SER A 73 -20.63 -6.34 5.89
C SER A 73 -20.04 -7.60 5.24
N LEU A 74 -18.91 -8.11 5.78
CA LEU A 74 -18.31 -9.35 5.29
C LEU A 74 -19.18 -10.57 5.56
N ARG A 75 -19.82 -10.63 6.74
CA ARG A 75 -20.75 -11.71 7.07
C ARG A 75 -21.91 -11.76 6.08
N THR A 76 -22.50 -10.61 5.75
CA THR A 76 -23.54 -10.52 4.72
C THR A 76 -23.00 -10.91 3.35
N ALA A 77 -21.82 -10.44 2.97
CA ALA A 77 -21.22 -10.77 1.67
C ALA A 77 -20.89 -12.27 1.52
N PHE A 78 -20.62 -12.99 2.62
CA PHE A 78 -20.25 -14.40 2.62
C PHE A 78 -21.44 -15.35 2.86
N GLU A 79 -22.65 -14.82 3.03
CA GLU A 79 -23.84 -15.63 3.25
C GLU A 79 -24.06 -16.61 2.08
N ASP A 80 -24.21 -17.90 2.39
CA ASP A 80 -24.35 -19.00 1.44
C ASP A 80 -23.21 -19.14 0.40
N ALA A 81 -22.05 -18.53 0.66
CA ALA A 81 -20.87 -18.70 -0.17
C ALA A 81 -20.29 -20.11 0.01
N TYR A 82 -19.99 -20.79 -1.10
CA TYR A 82 -19.24 -22.04 -1.08
C TYR A 82 -17.75 -21.80 -0.80
N GLY A 83 -17.22 -20.68 -1.27
CA GLY A 83 -15.84 -20.29 -1.05
C GLY A 83 -15.60 -18.81 -1.26
N VAL A 84 -14.45 -18.32 -0.79
CA VAL A 84 -14.02 -16.94 -0.93
C VAL A 84 -12.65 -16.91 -1.59
N PHE A 85 -12.53 -16.14 -2.67
CA PHE A 85 -11.26 -15.73 -3.22
C PHE A 85 -10.92 -14.34 -2.69
N ALA A 86 -9.85 -14.26 -1.89
CA ALA A 86 -9.41 -13.03 -1.26
C ALA A 86 -7.97 -12.71 -1.68
N LEU A 87 -7.82 -11.74 -2.59
CA LEU A 87 -6.55 -11.12 -2.92
C LEU A 87 -6.74 -9.62 -2.76
N THR A 88 -6.53 -9.16 -1.52
CA THR A 88 -6.66 -7.74 -1.19
C THR A 88 -5.40 -7.02 -1.62
N SER A 89 -5.47 -6.22 -2.69
CA SER A 89 -4.63 -5.02 -2.71
C SER A 89 -5.17 -4.12 -1.60
N GLU A 90 -4.38 -3.87 -0.58
CA GLU A 90 -4.70 -2.88 0.46
C GLU A 90 -4.81 -1.50 -0.18
N ARG A 91 -6.01 -1.15 -0.68
CA ARG A 91 -6.40 0.23 -0.88
C ARG A 91 -6.75 0.76 0.49
N TYR A 92 -5.88 1.63 1.00
CA TYR A 92 -6.17 2.42 2.17
C TYR A 92 -7.46 3.22 1.98
N PRO A 93 -8.25 3.45 3.05
CA PRO A 93 -9.42 4.30 2.97
C PRO A 93 -9.02 5.65 2.35
N ASN A 94 -9.75 6.06 1.31
CA ASN A 94 -9.56 7.35 0.65
C ASN A 94 -10.31 8.43 1.46
N ASP A 95 -9.88 8.61 2.71
CA ASP A 95 -10.40 9.60 3.66
C ASP A 95 -9.72 10.98 3.49
N GLY A 96 -8.86 11.11 2.47
CA GLY A 96 -8.05 12.30 2.23
C GLY A 96 -6.81 12.38 3.14
N VAL A 97 -6.53 11.34 3.93
CA VAL A 97 -5.33 11.26 4.78
C VAL A 97 -4.17 10.66 3.98
N VAL A 98 -3.05 11.38 3.94
CA VAL A 98 -1.82 10.88 3.33
C VAL A 98 -1.16 9.87 4.25
N GLN A 99 -0.75 8.72 3.71
CA GLN A 99 -0.20 7.65 4.52
C GLN A 99 1.27 7.42 4.19
N PHE A 100 2.11 7.53 5.22
CA PHE A 100 3.52 7.14 5.16
C PHE A 100 3.62 5.66 5.50
N CYS A 101 3.91 4.84 4.49
CA CYS A 101 3.78 3.38 4.58
C CYS A 101 5.11 2.65 4.81
N MET A 102 6.10 3.30 5.42
CA MET A 102 7.39 2.64 5.68
C MET A 102 7.21 1.51 6.70
N PRO A 103 7.71 0.28 6.44
CA PRO A 103 7.57 -0.88 7.31
C PRO A 103 8.54 -0.82 8.51
N LEU A 104 8.58 0.31 9.20
CA LEU A 104 9.48 0.60 10.31
C LEU A 104 8.67 1.01 11.55
N PRO A 105 9.19 0.84 12.78
CA PRO A 105 8.61 1.44 13.96
C PRO A 105 8.48 2.97 13.79
N GLY A 106 7.40 3.56 14.30
CA GLY A 106 7.08 4.97 14.08
C GLY A 106 8.16 5.95 14.59
N ASN A 107 8.87 5.57 15.65
CA ASN A 107 9.96 6.32 16.25
C ASN A 107 11.37 5.94 15.73
N LYS A 108 11.46 5.07 14.72
CA LYS A 108 12.75 4.63 14.18
C LYS A 108 13.38 5.80 13.39
N PRO A 109 14.54 6.34 13.81
CA PRO A 109 15.18 7.38 13.03
C PRO A 109 15.71 6.80 11.71
N ILE A 110 15.35 7.44 10.60
CA ILE A 110 15.91 7.14 9.28
C ILE A 110 16.59 8.37 8.70
N GLN A 111 17.52 8.16 7.78
CA GLN A 111 18.16 9.24 7.06
C GLN A 111 17.29 9.66 5.89
N TRP A 112 16.95 10.95 5.83
CA TRP A 112 16.32 11.53 4.65
C TRP A 112 17.37 11.73 3.54
N THR A 113 16.98 11.69 2.28
CA THR A 113 17.87 12.07 1.17
C THR A 113 17.02 12.65 0.06
N ASP A 114 17.39 13.82 -0.45
CA ASP A 114 16.83 14.43 -1.64
C ASP A 114 17.80 14.26 -2.83
N PRO A 115 17.62 13.26 -3.71
CA PRO A 115 18.57 12.99 -4.78
C PRO A 115 18.78 14.16 -5.76
N ALA A 116 17.83 15.10 -5.84
CA ALA A 116 17.91 16.24 -6.74
C ALA A 116 18.76 17.40 -6.18
N HIS A 117 18.99 17.44 -4.86
CA HIS A 117 19.71 18.53 -4.18
C HIS A 117 20.88 18.03 -3.33
N ASP A 118 20.75 16.84 -2.75
CA ASP A 118 21.75 16.13 -1.96
C ASP A 118 22.58 15.21 -2.88
N MET A 119 23.24 15.76 -3.90
CA MET A 119 24.17 14.96 -4.72
C MET A 119 25.51 14.75 -3.99
N GLY A 120 25.61 13.60 -3.33
CA GLY A 120 26.85 13.03 -2.80
C GLY A 120 26.54 12.04 -1.69
N ALA A 121 27.01 10.80 -1.81
CA ALA A 121 26.81 9.70 -0.85
C ALA A 121 27.33 9.95 0.59
N PHE A 122 27.68 11.19 0.92
CA PHE A 122 28.35 11.62 2.16
C PHE A 122 27.63 12.77 2.87
N VAL A 123 26.49 13.25 2.36
CA VAL A 123 25.74 14.32 3.01
C VAL A 123 24.84 13.70 4.07
N ALA A 124 25.19 13.90 5.34
CA ALA A 124 24.38 13.51 6.49
C ALA A 124 23.17 14.45 6.61
N SER A 125 22.13 14.21 5.83
CA SER A 125 20.85 14.90 6.00
C SER A 125 20.27 14.59 7.39
N PRO A 126 19.49 15.50 7.99
CA PRO A 126 18.88 15.28 9.29
C PRO A 126 18.08 13.98 9.31
N ARG A 127 18.24 13.21 10.40
CA ARG A 127 17.39 12.03 10.62
C ARG A 127 15.98 12.48 10.97
N ILE A 128 15.01 11.73 10.49
CA ILE A 128 13.59 11.93 10.77
C ILE A 128 12.95 10.56 10.96
N SER A 129 12.02 10.43 11.89
CA SER A 129 11.26 9.20 12.06
C SER A 129 9.99 9.18 11.19
N PRO A 130 9.42 8.02 10.87
CA PRO A 130 8.16 7.93 10.12
C PRO A 130 7.00 8.74 10.73
N GLU A 131 6.88 8.79 12.05
CA GLU A 131 5.88 9.62 12.73
C GLU A 131 6.15 11.12 12.53
N GLU A 132 7.40 11.55 12.68
CA GLU A 132 7.80 12.95 12.46
C GLU A 132 7.62 13.37 10.99
N MET A 133 7.79 12.46 10.04
CA MET A 133 7.48 12.72 8.63
C MET A 133 6.00 13.05 8.44
N ALA A 134 5.10 12.23 9.02
CA ALA A 134 3.66 12.47 8.95
C ALA A 134 3.26 13.80 9.62
N GLN A 135 3.82 14.10 10.79
CA GLN A 135 3.60 15.35 11.51
C GLN A 135 4.10 16.56 10.72
N THR A 136 5.31 16.47 10.16
CA THR A 136 5.93 17.53 9.34
C THR A 136 5.13 17.78 8.08
N PHE A 137 4.71 16.73 7.37
CA PHE A 137 3.85 16.87 6.20
C PHE A 137 2.53 17.57 6.55
N THR A 138 1.88 17.16 7.64
CA THR A 138 0.62 17.76 8.10
C THR A 138 0.79 19.23 8.41
N ARG A 139 1.85 19.58 9.13
CA ARG A 139 2.17 20.96 9.50
C ARG A 139 2.49 21.85 8.28
N VAL A 140 3.23 21.33 7.29
CA VAL A 140 3.67 22.11 6.12
C VAL A 140 2.56 22.26 5.08
N THR A 141 1.77 21.21 4.85
CA THR A 141 0.78 21.16 3.76
C THR A 141 -0.66 21.44 4.22
N GLY A 142 -0.95 21.32 5.51
CA GLY A 142 -2.29 21.38 6.08
C GLY A 142 -3.16 20.13 5.82
N LYS A 143 -2.65 19.14 5.07
CA LYS A 143 -3.35 17.87 4.83
C LYS A 143 -3.03 16.87 5.94
N GLN A 144 -4.04 16.18 6.44
CA GLN A 144 -3.83 15.14 7.45
C GLN A 144 -2.92 14.04 6.91
N ALA A 145 -1.95 13.62 7.70
CA ALA A 145 -1.12 12.47 7.41
C ALA A 145 -0.83 11.61 8.64
N VAL A 146 -0.67 10.32 8.40
CA VAL A 146 -0.36 9.32 9.43
C VAL A 146 0.76 8.40 8.98
N HIS A 147 1.51 7.85 9.94
CA HIS A 147 2.35 6.69 9.71
C HIS A 147 1.48 5.43 9.77
N SER A 148 1.45 4.66 8.69
CA SER A 148 0.66 3.43 8.55
C SER A 148 1.57 2.31 8.01
N PRO A 149 2.37 1.66 8.87
CA PRO A 149 3.38 0.71 8.42
C PRO A 149 2.74 -0.50 7.74
N ILE A 150 3.33 -0.93 6.63
CA ILE A 150 2.94 -2.15 5.90
C ILE A 150 3.83 -3.34 6.27
N SER A 151 3.44 -4.54 5.83
CA SER A 151 4.33 -5.70 5.89
C SER A 151 5.57 -5.50 5.00
N PHE A 152 6.70 -6.10 5.39
CA PHE A 152 7.90 -6.10 4.56
C PHE A 152 7.64 -6.66 3.16
N GLU A 153 6.86 -7.74 3.06
CA GLU A 153 6.48 -8.33 1.77
C GLU A 153 5.75 -7.34 0.87
N LYS A 154 4.80 -6.57 1.44
CA LYS A 154 4.07 -5.54 0.69
C LYS A 154 5.01 -4.41 0.24
N PHE A 155 5.92 -3.98 1.11
CA PHE A 155 6.95 -3.01 0.74
C PHE A 155 7.82 -3.52 -0.42
N GLY A 156 8.31 -4.76 -0.34
CA GLY A 156 9.09 -5.38 -1.41
C GLY A 156 8.33 -5.47 -2.73
N ASN A 157 7.04 -5.80 -2.70
CA ASN A 157 6.20 -5.83 -3.90
C ASN A 157 6.03 -4.44 -4.54
N LEU A 158 5.85 -3.39 -3.73
CA LEU A 158 5.74 -2.01 -4.23
C LEU A 158 7.07 -1.51 -4.81
N SER A 159 8.18 -1.75 -4.11
CA SER A 159 9.52 -1.38 -4.58
C SER A 159 9.89 -2.12 -5.87
N SER A 160 9.54 -3.40 -5.97
CA SER A 160 9.72 -4.22 -7.19
C SER A 160 8.96 -3.67 -8.38
N ALA A 161 7.73 -3.17 -8.18
CA ALA A 161 6.96 -2.55 -9.26
C ALA A 161 7.61 -1.26 -9.80
N LEU A 162 8.41 -0.56 -8.98
CA LEU A 162 9.08 0.69 -9.32
C LEU A 162 10.50 0.48 -9.88
N VAL A 163 11.26 -0.44 -9.30
CA VAL A 163 12.71 -0.61 -9.54
C VAL A 163 13.04 -1.92 -10.29
N GLY A 164 12.09 -2.86 -10.34
CA GLY A 164 12.21 -4.14 -11.03
C GLY A 164 12.24 -5.36 -10.09
N PRO A 165 11.96 -6.57 -10.63
CA PRO A 165 11.73 -7.78 -9.82
C PRO A 165 12.95 -8.26 -9.03
N ALA A 166 14.16 -7.98 -9.51
CA ALA A 166 15.40 -8.36 -8.84
C ALA A 166 15.59 -7.64 -7.49
N PHE A 167 14.94 -6.49 -7.28
CA PHE A 167 15.15 -5.65 -6.09
C PHE A 167 14.20 -5.99 -4.93
N LYS A 168 13.28 -6.96 -5.11
CA LYS A 168 12.26 -7.28 -4.10
C LYS A 168 12.86 -7.78 -2.80
N GLU A 169 13.73 -8.79 -2.88
CA GLU A 169 14.31 -9.46 -1.72
C GLU A 169 15.27 -8.52 -0.99
N ASP A 170 16.14 -7.83 -1.72
CA ASP A 170 17.05 -6.82 -1.18
C ASP A 170 16.29 -5.70 -0.43
N ALA A 171 15.17 -5.22 -0.98
CA ALA A 171 14.35 -4.19 -0.33
C ALA A 171 13.67 -4.70 0.96
N ILE A 172 13.30 -5.98 1.00
CA ILE A 172 12.74 -6.63 2.20
C ILE A 172 13.81 -6.74 3.28
N GLU A 173 14.97 -7.31 2.93
CA GLU A 173 16.07 -7.52 3.88
C GLU A 173 16.58 -6.20 4.44
N MET A 174 16.77 -5.19 3.59
CA MET A 174 17.19 -3.85 4.00
C MET A 174 16.24 -3.25 5.05
N MET A 175 14.93 -3.34 4.83
CA MET A 175 13.94 -2.80 5.78
C MET A 175 13.86 -3.63 7.06
N GLN A 176 14.02 -4.95 6.98
CA GLN A 176 14.09 -5.81 8.16
C GLN A 176 15.29 -5.42 9.04
N TRP A 177 16.47 -5.23 8.44
CA TRP A 177 17.66 -4.79 9.16
C TRP A 177 17.48 -3.39 9.77
N ALA A 178 16.91 -2.44 9.03
CA ALA A 178 16.62 -1.10 9.54
C ALA A 178 15.63 -1.12 10.72
N SER A 179 14.67 -2.04 10.73
CA SER A 179 13.67 -2.14 11.80
C SER A 179 14.28 -2.54 13.15
N VAL A 180 15.33 -3.37 13.14
CA VAL A 180 16.01 -3.88 14.34
C VAL A 180 17.31 -3.16 14.67
N ALA A 181 17.81 -2.30 13.77
CA ALA A 181 19.04 -1.53 13.98
C ALA A 181 18.95 -0.67 15.26
N PRO A 182 20.01 -0.63 16.09
CA PRO A 182 20.10 0.31 17.21
C PRO A 182 19.97 1.77 16.73
N ASN A 183 19.21 2.58 17.46
CA ASN A 183 18.92 3.96 17.06
C ASN A 183 20.14 4.88 17.12
N ASP A 184 21.16 4.50 17.90
CA ASP A 184 22.42 5.20 18.16
C ASP A 184 23.53 4.84 17.16
N LYS A 185 23.22 4.07 16.09
CA LYS A 185 24.19 3.65 15.08
C LYS A 185 23.76 4.08 13.68
N THR A 186 24.73 4.34 12.81
CA THR A 186 24.50 4.76 11.42
C THR A 186 24.31 3.57 10.48
N CYS A 187 24.98 2.45 10.75
CA CYS A 187 24.84 1.15 10.07
C CYS A 187 25.23 0.02 11.04
N TYR A 188 24.72 -1.21 10.83
CA TYR A 188 25.14 -2.39 11.58
C TYR A 188 26.65 -2.64 11.37
N GLY A 189 27.48 -2.24 12.33
CA GLY A 189 28.95 -2.35 12.27
C GLY A 189 29.73 -1.06 12.00
N ALA A 190 29.08 0.10 11.92
CA ALA A 190 29.75 1.40 11.79
C ALA A 190 29.68 2.25 13.08
N PHE A 191 30.54 3.27 13.12
CA PHE A 191 30.86 4.23 14.19
C PHE A 191 29.69 4.68 15.11
N GLU A 192 30.03 5.04 16.34
CA GLU A 192 29.09 5.64 17.29
C GLU A 192 28.60 7.01 16.78
N MET A 193 27.33 7.33 17.01
CA MET A 193 26.67 8.56 16.52
C MET A 193 27.40 9.86 16.91
N GLU A 194 28.11 9.89 18.04
CA GLU A 194 28.92 11.05 18.47
C GLU A 194 30.19 11.27 17.63
N SER A 195 30.61 10.26 16.86
CA SER A 195 31.82 10.29 16.04
C SER A 195 31.56 10.65 14.57
N GLU A 196 30.31 10.89 14.18
CA GLU A 196 29.93 11.26 12.81
C GLU A 196 29.77 12.78 12.66
N ARG A 197 30.88 13.51 12.52
CA ARG A 197 30.93 14.99 12.36
C ARG A 197 31.14 15.45 10.92
N SER A 198 30.91 14.57 9.94
CA SER A 198 31.23 14.81 8.52
C SER A 198 30.57 16.06 7.95
N SER A 199 29.35 16.40 8.38
CA SER A 199 28.64 17.61 7.95
C SER A 199 29.25 18.91 8.52
N GLU A 200 29.72 18.88 9.77
CA GLU A 200 30.42 20.00 10.41
C GLU A 200 31.84 20.19 9.85
N GLU A 201 32.53 19.08 9.58
CA GLU A 201 33.91 19.08 9.08
C GLU A 201 34.00 19.49 7.60
N LEU A 202 33.00 19.13 6.79
CA LEU A 202 32.97 19.43 5.35
C LEU A 202 32.13 20.68 5.00
N GLY A 203 31.44 21.28 5.97
CA GLY A 203 30.60 22.46 5.76
C GLY A 203 29.42 22.22 4.80
N VAL A 204 29.02 20.97 4.60
CA VAL A 204 27.93 20.55 3.71
C VAL A 204 26.83 19.88 4.54
N GLY A 205 25.62 20.45 4.49
CA GLY A 205 24.44 19.92 5.15
C GLY A 205 23.41 19.46 4.12
N GLY A 206 22.76 18.34 4.38
CA GLY A 206 21.68 17.83 3.53
C GLY A 206 20.37 18.54 3.82
N SER A 207 19.52 18.66 2.81
CA SER A 207 18.21 19.27 2.99
C SER A 207 17.35 18.43 3.94
N SER A 208 16.57 19.06 4.82
CA SER A 208 15.60 18.34 5.63
C SER A 208 14.38 17.95 4.80
N PHE A 209 13.58 16.99 5.30
CA PHE A 209 12.30 16.65 4.67
C PHE A 209 11.37 17.87 4.55
N GLU A 210 11.38 18.77 5.54
CA GLU A 210 10.61 20.00 5.50
C GLU A 210 11.09 20.95 4.40
N ASP A 211 12.41 21.13 4.24
CA ASP A 211 12.98 21.96 3.18
C ASP A 211 12.58 21.43 1.81
N TRP A 212 12.59 20.11 1.64
CA TRP A 212 12.14 19.46 0.41
C TRP A 212 10.65 19.67 0.16
N LEU A 213 9.78 19.51 1.16
CA LEU A 213 8.35 19.74 1.03
C LEU A 213 8.03 21.18 0.61
N ARG A 214 8.68 22.16 1.25
CA ARG A 214 8.46 23.59 0.95
C ARG A 214 8.91 23.95 -0.47
N ARG A 215 10.04 23.40 -0.93
CA ARG A 215 10.59 23.66 -2.27
C ARG A 215 9.83 22.95 -3.38
N SER A 216 9.49 21.68 -3.19
CA SER A 216 8.78 20.87 -4.18
C SER A 216 7.32 21.25 -4.33
N ALA A 217 6.74 21.90 -3.31
CA ALA A 217 5.29 22.13 -3.18
C ALA A 217 4.48 20.82 -3.29
N TRP A 218 5.09 19.68 -2.95
CA TRP A 218 4.42 18.38 -3.01
C TRP A 218 3.32 18.29 -1.94
N THR A 219 2.12 17.88 -2.35
CA THR A 219 0.95 17.82 -1.45
C THR A 219 0.35 16.42 -1.33
N GLY A 220 1.17 15.38 -1.50
CA GLY A 220 0.71 13.99 -1.50
C GLY A 220 0.59 13.40 -2.90
N PRO A 221 0.35 12.08 -3.00
CA PRO A 221 0.13 11.42 -4.29
C PRO A 221 -1.13 11.97 -4.99
N GLU A 222 -1.09 12.10 -6.31
CA GLU A 222 -2.27 12.46 -7.09
C GLU A 222 -3.34 11.37 -6.94
N ASN A 223 -4.60 11.77 -6.70
CA ASN A 223 -5.72 10.84 -6.50
C ASN A 223 -5.81 9.85 -7.69
N SER A 224 -5.52 8.58 -7.45
CA SER A 224 -5.57 7.48 -8.42
C SER A 224 -6.81 6.57 -8.30
#